data_AF-A0A396C5S9-F1
#
_entry.id   AF-A0A396C5S9-F1
#
_cell.length_a   1.000
_cell.length_b   1.000
_cell.length_c   1.000
_cell.angle_alpha   90.00
_cell.angle_beta   90.00
_cell.angle_gamma   90.00
#
_symmetry.space_group_name_H-M   'P 1'
#
loop_
_entity.id
_entity.type
_entity.pdbx_description
1 polymer ?
#
loop_
_entity_poly.entity_id
_entity_poly.type
_entity_poly.pdbx_seq_one_letter_code
_entity_poly.pdbx_strand_id
1 'polypeptide(L)'
;MTAKQTYKELVSLQEELAAMQKNFIIETVKSHGGIITFTPEQEDEDNNDTDQELYPMTAIFYDGDQSYPNVSITAVHIFERPEIEDTEIYVDGINQNTYEHQENFNVSSEDYTNVVTFIGTTLGFNNQQQK
;
A
#
# COMPACT_ATOMS: atom_id res chain seq x y z
N MET A 1 6.11 24.01 25.78
CA MET A 1 6.93 22.87 25.38
C MET A 1 8.19 23.36 24.69
N THR A 2 9.29 22.62 24.79
CA THR A 2 10.55 22.87 24.07
C THR A 2 10.56 22.10 22.75
N ALA A 3 11.37 22.53 21.77
CA ALA A 3 11.51 21.82 20.49
C ALA A 3 11.89 20.33 20.67
N LYS A 4 12.70 20.00 21.68
CA LYS A 4 13.06 18.63 22.03
C LYS A 4 11.86 17.80 22.52
N GLN A 5 10.94 18.40 23.27
CA GLN A 5 9.73 17.72 23.74
C GLN A 5 8.78 17.47 22.56
N THR A 6 8.54 18.49 21.74
CA THR A 6 7.70 18.36 20.54
C THR A 6 8.24 17.32 19.56
N TYR A 7 9.56 17.28 19.32
CA TYR A 7 10.17 16.25 18.47
C TYR A 7 9.89 14.84 18.99
N LYS A 8 10.05 14.61 20.31
CA LYS A 8 9.77 13.29 20.90
C LYS A 8 8.30 12.90 20.77
N GLU A 9 7.39 13.85 21.00
CA GLU A 9 5.95 13.63 20.83
C GLU A 9 5.62 13.25 19.39
N LEU A 10 6.20 13.93 18.40
CA LEU A 10 6.00 13.61 16.98
C LEU A 10 6.50 12.20 16.62
N VAL A 11 7.67 11.79 17.13
CA VAL A 11 8.18 10.43 16.91
C VAL A 11 7.23 9.39 17.50
N SER A 12 6.77 9.59 18.73
CA SER A 12 5.82 8.66 19.37
C SER A 12 4.48 8.58 18.62
N LEU A 13 3.95 9.72 18.15
CA LEU A 13 2.75 9.77 17.32
C LEU A 13 2.94 9.00 16.00
N GLN A 14 4.12 9.10 15.38
CA GLN A 14 4.42 8.37 14.15
C GLN A 14 4.51 6.85 14.39
N GLU A 15 5.13 6.42 15.48
CA GLU A 15 5.20 5.00 15.87
C GLU A 15 3.81 4.42 16.15
N GLU A 16 2.98 5.15 16.90
CA GLU A 16 1.59 4.76 17.19
C GLU A 16 0.76 4.65 15.91
N LEU A 17 0.84 5.66 15.02
CA LEU A 17 0.13 5.64 13.75
C LEU A 17 0.58 4.47 12.87
N ALA A 18 1.89 4.21 12.77
CA ALA A 18 2.42 3.10 11.98
C ALA A 18 1.91 1.74 12.51
N ALA A 19 1.84 1.56 13.84
CA ALA A 19 1.27 0.35 14.44
C ALA A 19 -0.23 0.19 14.12
N MET A 20 -1.00 1.29 14.20
CA MET A 20 -2.41 1.29 13.82
C MET A 20 -2.61 0.94 12.34
N GLN A 21 -1.82 1.52 11.45
CA GLN A 21 -1.89 1.24 10.02
C GLN A 21 -1.50 -0.21 9.71
N LYS A 22 -0.41 -0.73 10.30
CA LYS A 22 0.00 -2.13 10.15
C LYS A 22 -1.13 -3.08 10.55
N ASN A 23 -1.72 -2.87 11.72
CA ASN A 23 -2.81 -3.70 12.21
C ASN A 23 -4.03 -3.64 11.29
N PHE A 24 -4.43 -2.44 10.87
CA PHE A 24 -5.51 -2.27 9.90
C PHE A 24 -5.26 -3.05 8.61
N ILE A 25 -4.05 -2.94 8.03
CA ILE A 25 -3.68 -3.64 6.80
C ILE A 25 -3.81 -5.16 7.02
N ILE A 26 -3.20 -5.69 8.08
CA ILE A 26 -3.20 -7.13 8.36
C ILE A 26 -4.62 -7.65 8.56
N GLU A 27 -5.41 -7.02 9.44
CA GLU A 27 -6.78 -7.47 9.73
C GLU A 27 -7.68 -7.39 8.49
N THR A 28 -7.53 -6.33 7.70
CA THR A 28 -8.32 -6.15 6.47
C THR A 28 -7.93 -7.21 5.45
N VAL A 29 -6.65 -7.39 5.17
CA VAL A 29 -6.18 -8.41 4.21
C VAL A 29 -6.59 -9.82 4.65
N LYS A 30 -6.46 -10.16 5.95
CA LYS A 30 -6.92 -11.45 6.50
C LYS A 30 -8.41 -11.67 6.27
N SER A 31 -9.25 -10.67 6.57
CA SER A 31 -10.69 -10.77 6.40
C SER A 31 -11.12 -10.91 4.92
N HIS A 32 -10.25 -10.55 3.97
CA HIS A 32 -10.46 -10.68 2.53
C HIS A 32 -9.76 -11.89 1.89
N GLY A 33 -9.36 -12.89 2.70
CA GLY A 33 -8.79 -14.14 2.19
C GLY A 33 -7.27 -14.11 1.98
N GLY A 34 -6.57 -13.14 2.57
CA GLY A 34 -5.11 -13.07 2.57
C GLY A 34 -4.51 -12.22 1.45
N ILE A 35 -5.32 -11.75 0.50
CA ILE A 35 -4.91 -10.85 -0.57
C ILE A 35 -6.06 -9.90 -0.96
N ILE A 36 -5.72 -8.66 -1.28
CA ILE A 36 -6.65 -7.67 -1.85
C ILE A 36 -6.08 -7.26 -3.20
N THR A 37 -6.82 -7.52 -4.28
CA THR A 37 -6.42 -7.22 -5.65
C THR A 37 -7.28 -6.10 -6.23
N PHE A 38 -6.68 -5.26 -7.08
CA PHE A 38 -7.38 -4.29 -7.91
C PHE A 38 -7.09 -4.59 -9.37
N THR A 39 -8.12 -4.53 -10.20
CA THR A 39 -8.00 -4.60 -11.65
C THR A 39 -8.82 -3.43 -12.20
N PRO A 40 -8.22 -2.51 -12.97
CA PRO A 40 -8.95 -1.39 -13.52
C PRO A 40 -10.04 -1.87 -14.48
N GLU A 41 -11.15 -1.14 -14.53
CA GLU A 41 -12.13 -1.31 -15.60
C GLU A 41 -11.46 -0.94 -16.92
N GLN A 42 -11.53 -1.81 -17.93
CA GLN A 42 -11.02 -1.47 -19.26
C GLN A 42 -11.92 -0.37 -19.84
N GLU A 43 -11.35 0.81 -20.10
CA GLU A 43 -12.03 1.81 -20.92
C GLU A 43 -12.01 1.36 -22.38
N ASP A 44 -13.13 1.58 -23.10
CA ASP A 44 -13.23 1.32 -24.54
C ASP A 44 -12.07 2.03 -25.30
N GLU A 45 -11.56 1.38 -26.35
CA GLU A 45 -10.30 1.60 -27.10
C GLU A 45 -9.93 3.05 -27.58
N ASP A 46 -10.71 4.08 -27.25
CA ASP A 46 -10.53 5.45 -27.75
C ASP A 46 -9.91 6.44 -26.76
N ASN A 47 -9.62 6.05 -25.50
CA ASN A 47 -9.05 6.96 -24.53
C ASN A 47 -7.54 6.74 -24.34
N ASN A 48 -6.76 7.78 -24.63
CA ASN A 48 -5.30 7.82 -24.60
C ASN A 48 -4.78 8.07 -23.18
N ASP A 49 -5.52 7.62 -22.16
CA ASP A 49 -5.14 7.80 -20.77
C ASP A 49 -4.00 6.83 -20.46
N THR A 50 -2.85 7.41 -20.16
CA THR A 50 -1.67 6.67 -19.71
C THR A 50 -2.06 5.79 -18.53
N ASP A 51 -1.73 4.50 -18.60
CA ASP A 51 -2.09 3.42 -17.65
C ASP A 51 -1.95 3.75 -16.14
N GLN A 52 -1.29 4.86 -15.81
CA GLN A 52 -1.07 5.41 -14.47
C GLN A 52 -2.34 5.93 -13.77
N GLU A 53 -3.30 6.50 -14.49
CA GLU A 53 -4.52 7.07 -13.88
C GLU A 53 -5.55 6.02 -13.47
N LEU A 54 -5.39 4.78 -13.96
CA LEU A 54 -6.31 3.69 -13.73
C LEU A 54 -6.16 3.02 -12.36
N TYR A 55 -4.97 3.13 -11.73
CA TYR A 55 -4.68 2.45 -10.48
C TYR A 55 -4.92 3.35 -9.25
N PRO A 56 -5.54 2.83 -8.18
CA PRO A 56 -5.86 3.60 -6.98
C PRO A 56 -4.67 4.27 -6.30
N MET A 57 -3.47 3.70 -6.47
CA MET A 57 -2.28 4.17 -5.80
C MET A 57 -1.03 3.82 -6.61
N THR A 58 -0.15 4.81 -6.78
CA THR A 58 1.22 4.63 -7.27
C THR A 58 2.18 5.18 -6.20
N ALA A 59 3.16 4.36 -5.79
CA ALA A 59 4.11 4.73 -4.74
C ALA A 59 5.50 4.15 -5.02
N ILE A 60 6.50 4.66 -4.32
CA ILE A 60 7.88 4.19 -4.44
C ILE A 60 8.09 3.00 -3.51
N PHE A 61 8.63 1.90 -4.03
CA PHE A 61 8.99 0.73 -3.23
C PHE A 61 10.43 0.29 -3.51
N TYR A 62 11.07 -0.36 -2.54
CA TYR A 62 12.40 -0.93 -2.74
C TYR A 62 12.30 -2.29 -3.45
N ASP A 63 13.06 -2.47 -4.53
CA ASP A 63 13.03 -3.70 -5.35
C ASP A 63 14.06 -4.76 -4.97
N GLY A 64 14.96 -4.46 -4.01
CA GLY A 64 16.04 -5.37 -3.59
C GLY A 64 17.38 -5.18 -4.31
N ASP A 65 17.45 -4.40 -5.40
CA ASP A 65 18.67 -4.20 -6.21
C ASP A 65 19.13 -2.74 -6.24
N GLN A 66 18.92 -2.03 -5.12
CA GLN A 66 19.28 -0.59 -4.95
C GLN A 66 18.43 0.37 -5.78
N SER A 67 17.29 -0.09 -6.30
CA SER A 67 16.37 0.70 -7.08
C SER A 67 15.05 0.91 -6.31
N TYR A 68 14.39 2.02 -6.63
CA TYR A 68 13.19 2.50 -5.95
C TYR A 68 12.17 2.91 -7.02
N PRO A 69 11.60 1.94 -7.77
CA PRO A 69 10.65 2.25 -8.82
C PRO A 69 9.38 2.87 -8.27
N ASN A 70 8.74 3.71 -9.08
CA ASN A 70 7.32 4.02 -8.90
C ASN A 70 6.53 2.78 -9.33
N VAL A 71 5.70 2.27 -8.44
CA VAL A 71 4.90 1.06 -8.64
C VAL A 71 3.43 1.41 -8.50
N SER A 72 2.65 1.17 -9.53
CA SER A 72 1.19 1.20 -9.45
C SER A 72 0.72 -0.09 -8.78
N ILE A 73 0.15 0.02 -7.59
CA ILE A 73 -0.20 -1.12 -6.76
C ILE A 73 -1.37 -1.86 -7.41
N THR A 74 -1.21 -3.17 -7.59
CA THR A 74 -2.21 -4.09 -8.14
C THR A 74 -2.75 -5.04 -7.08
N ALA A 75 -1.93 -5.38 -6.09
CA ALA A 75 -2.33 -6.25 -4.99
C ALA A 75 -1.59 -5.91 -3.69
N VAL A 76 -2.24 -6.21 -2.57
CA VAL A 76 -1.64 -6.22 -1.23
C VAL A 76 -1.90 -7.59 -0.61
N HIS A 77 -0.84 -8.23 -0.14
CA HIS A 77 -0.92 -9.52 0.55
C HIS A 77 -0.02 -9.54 1.78
N ILE A 78 -0.21 -10.57 2.61
CA ILE A 78 0.52 -10.73 3.86
C ILE A 78 1.16 -12.11 3.93
N PHE A 79 2.29 -12.17 4.63
CA PHE A 79 2.97 -13.41 4.95
C PHE A 79 3.15 -13.51 6.46
N GLU A 80 2.53 -14.52 7.08
CA GLU A 80 2.70 -14.79 8.50
C GLU A 80 4.05 -15.46 8.76
N ARG A 81 4.78 -14.96 9.75
CA ARG A 81 6.03 -15.55 10.25
C ARG A 81 5.89 -16.01 11.70
N PRO A 82 5.34 -17.21 11.93
CA PRO A 82 5.13 -17.75 13.27
C PRO A 82 6.42 -17.81 14.10
N GLU A 83 7.58 -17.95 13.47
CA GLU A 83 8.88 -18.06 14.11
C GLU A 83 9.34 -16.78 14.82
N ILE A 84 8.84 -15.61 14.42
CA ILE A 84 9.15 -14.31 15.03
C ILE A 84 7.89 -13.58 15.52
N GLU A 85 6.74 -14.27 15.54
CA GLU A 85 5.43 -13.71 15.92
C GLU A 85 5.10 -12.41 15.17
N ASP A 86 5.48 -12.33 13.89
CA ASP A 86 5.25 -11.15 13.06
C ASP A 86 4.49 -11.52 11.77
N THR A 87 3.94 -10.50 11.13
CA THR A 87 3.33 -10.59 9.80
C THR A 87 3.96 -9.53 8.91
N GLU A 88 4.56 -9.99 7.81
CA GLU A 88 5.11 -9.14 6.76
C GLU A 88 4.00 -8.76 5.78
N ILE A 89 4.10 -7.55 5.24
CA ILE A 89 3.16 -7.00 4.26
C ILE A 89 3.92 -6.82 2.96
N TYR A 90 3.27 -7.22 1.86
CA TYR A 90 3.82 -7.13 0.53
C TYR A 90 2.83 -6.47 -0.43
N VAL A 91 3.37 -5.84 -1.46
CA VAL A 91 2.57 -5.41 -2.62
C VAL A 91 3.11 -6.00 -3.90
N ASP A 92 2.19 -6.22 -4.83
CA ASP A 92 2.50 -6.49 -6.23
C ASP A 92 2.04 -5.29 -7.06
N GLY A 93 2.73 -5.00 -8.15
CA GLY A 93 2.35 -3.87 -8.98
C GLY A 93 3.13 -3.72 -10.27
N ILE A 94 2.76 -2.70 -11.03
CA ILE A 94 3.38 -2.38 -12.31
C ILE A 94 4.45 -1.32 -12.09
N ASN A 95 5.69 -1.67 -12.42
CA ASN A 95 6.81 -0.74 -12.39
C ASN A 95 6.67 0.28 -13.52
N GLN A 96 6.55 1.55 -13.17
CA GLN A 96 6.27 2.63 -14.13
C GLN A 96 7.45 2.99 -15.04
N ASN A 97 8.66 2.48 -14.74
CA ASN A 97 9.82 2.68 -15.60
C ASN A 97 9.92 1.58 -16.66
N THR A 98 9.58 0.34 -16.31
CA THR A 98 9.74 -0.83 -17.19
C THR A 98 8.42 -1.32 -17.79
N TYR A 99 7.29 -0.88 -17.25
CA TYR A 99 5.93 -1.36 -17.55
C TYR A 99 5.73 -2.86 -17.25
N GLU A 100 6.62 -3.45 -16.46
CA GLU A 100 6.55 -4.86 -16.07
C GLU A 100 5.80 -5.01 -14.74
N HIS A 101 4.99 -6.05 -14.65
CA HIS A 101 4.42 -6.50 -13.38
C HIS A 101 5.50 -7.16 -12.54
N GLN A 102 5.59 -6.74 -11.28
CA GLN A 102 6.58 -7.17 -10.30
C GLN A 102 5.85 -7.52 -9.00
N GLU A 103 6.30 -8.59 -8.35
CA GLU A 103 5.66 -9.16 -7.17
C GLU A 103 6.54 -9.03 -5.93
N ASN A 104 5.92 -9.06 -4.75
CA ASN A 104 6.57 -9.17 -3.45
C ASN A 104 7.48 -7.98 -3.07
N PHE A 105 7.08 -6.75 -3.42
CA PHE A 105 7.72 -5.57 -2.84
C PHE A 105 7.43 -5.51 -1.34
N ASN A 106 8.49 -5.50 -0.53
CA ASN A 106 8.36 -5.42 0.92
C ASN A 106 7.85 -4.03 1.34
N VAL A 107 6.85 -4.01 2.22
CA VAL A 107 6.24 -2.78 2.74
C VAL A 107 6.82 -2.45 4.10
N SER A 108 7.52 -1.31 4.17
CA SER A 108 8.03 -0.77 5.42
C SER A 108 7.01 0.16 6.10
N SER A 109 7.31 0.61 7.32
CA SER A 109 6.44 1.55 8.02
C SER A 109 6.21 2.88 7.30
N GLU A 110 7.15 3.27 6.44
CA GLU A 110 7.05 4.50 5.64
C GLU A 110 6.01 4.35 4.52
N ASP A 111 5.72 3.11 4.11
CA ASP A 111 4.84 2.78 2.99
C ASP A 111 3.40 2.50 3.41
N TYR A 112 3.14 2.29 4.71
CA TYR A 112 1.81 1.90 5.20
C TYR A 112 0.70 2.87 4.79
N THR A 113 0.98 4.17 4.73
CA THR A 113 -0.02 5.16 4.30
C THR A 113 -0.47 4.93 2.84
N ASN A 114 0.46 4.52 1.97
CA ASN A 114 0.17 4.20 0.57
C ASN A 114 -0.71 2.95 0.47
N VAL A 115 -0.38 1.92 1.26
CA VAL A 115 -1.13 0.65 1.31
C VAL A 115 -2.53 0.85 1.89
N VAL A 116 -2.68 1.64 2.96
CA VAL A 116 -3.97 2.00 3.54
C VAL A 116 -4.84 2.71 2.50
N THR A 117 -4.26 3.64 1.74
CA THR A 117 -4.95 4.38 0.69
C THR A 117 -5.42 3.46 -0.43
N PHE A 118 -4.55 2.55 -0.91
CA PHE A 118 -4.91 1.53 -1.88
C PHE A 118 -6.09 0.68 -1.38
N ILE A 119 -6.00 0.11 -0.18
CA ILE A 119 -7.06 -0.72 0.40
C ILE A 119 -8.38 0.06 0.50
N GLY A 120 -8.33 1.29 1.01
CA GLY A 120 -9.52 2.13 1.18
C GLY A 120 -10.22 2.45 -0.13
N THR A 121 -9.46 2.75 -1.19
CA THR A 121 -10.01 3.02 -2.51
C THR A 121 -10.52 1.73 -3.18
N THR A 122 -9.73 0.65 -3.16
CA THR A 122 -10.08 -0.65 -3.75
C THR A 122 -11.33 -1.26 -3.13
N LEU A 123 -11.51 -1.11 -1.81
CA LEU A 123 -12.71 -1.58 -1.09
C LEU A 123 -13.85 -0.55 -1.05
N GLY A 124 -13.69 0.61 -1.69
CA GLY A 124 -14.73 1.63 -1.80
C GLY A 124 -15.07 2.36 -0.50
N PHE A 125 -14.16 2.40 0.49
CA PHE A 125 -14.38 3.12 1.76
C PHE A 125 -14.49 4.64 1.55
N ASN A 126 -13.92 5.14 0.45
CA ASN A 126 -14.03 6.55 0.05
C ASN A 126 -15.41 6.90 -0.54
N ASN A 127 -16.24 5.90 -0.86
CA ASN A 127 -17.55 6.07 -1.52
C ASN A 127 -18.73 6.19 -0.54
N GLN A 128 -18.53 6.69 0.68
CA GLN A 128 -19.64 7.08 1.55
C GLN A 128 -20.23 8.46 1.14
N GLN A 129 -20.84 8.48 -0.04
CA GLN A 129 -22.08 9.20 -0.27
C GLN A 129 -23.01 8.31 -1.11
N GLN A 130 -23.88 7.55 -0.44
CA GLN A 130 -25.29 7.47 -0.80
C GLN A 130 -26.07 6.88 0.38
N LYS A 131 -27.03 7.69 0.85
CA LYS A 131 -28.04 7.37 1.87
C LYS A 131 -29.06 6.37 1.34
#